data_AF-A0A7X6PK30-F1
#
_entry.id   AF-A0A7X6PK30-F1
#
_cell.length_a   1.000
_cell.length_b   1.000
_cell.length_c   1.000
_cell.angle_alpha   90.00
_cell.angle_beta   90.00
_cell.angle_gamma   90.00
#
_symmetry.space_group_name_H-M   'P 1'
#
loop_
_entity.id
_entity.type
_entity.pdbx_description
1 polymer ?
#
loop_
_entity_poly.entity_id
_entity_poly.type
_entity_poly.pdbx_seq_one_letter_code
_entity_poly.pdbx_strand_id
1 'polypeptide(L)' 'MIQTPYYLIDKSALLRNLEVIDYVRKNSGAKLLLALKCFATWSVFDTMKPYMDGTTSSS' A
#
# COMPACT_ATOMS: atom_id res chain seq x y z
N MET A 1 6.80 -24.25 10.92
CA MET A 1 5.40 -23.92 10.58
C MET A 1 5.04 -22.66 11.37
N ILE A 2 4.41 -21.65 10.77
CA ILE A 2 3.97 -20.47 11.52
C ILE A 2 2.69 -20.84 12.30
N GLN A 3 2.65 -20.51 13.58
CA GLN A 3 1.52 -20.83 14.46
C GLN A 3 0.38 -19.82 14.29
N THR A 4 -0.86 -20.30 14.13
CA THR A 4 -2.07 -19.44 14.05
C THR A 4 -2.51 -18.93 15.43
N PRO A 5 -3.17 -17.75 15.50
CA PRO A 5 -3.59 -16.90 14.39
C PRO A 5 -2.50 -15.93 13.91
N TYR A 6 -2.52 -15.60 12.62
CA TYR A 6 -1.68 -14.55 12.05
C TYR A 6 -2.36 -13.89 10.85
N TYR A 7 -1.98 -12.65 10.58
CA TYR A 7 -2.29 -11.99 9.31
C TYR A 7 -1.15 -12.26 8.33
N LEU A 8 -1.51 -12.70 7.12
CA LEU A 8 -0.55 -12.93 6.04
C LEU A 8 -0.77 -11.87 4.97
N ILE A 9 0.24 -11.04 4.73
CA ILE A 9 0.24 -10.08 3.62
C ILE A 9 0.92 -10.73 2.42
N ASP A 10 0.14 -11.05 1.39
CA ASP A 10 0.67 -11.52 0.11
C ASP A 10 1.23 -10.34 -0.70
N LYS A 11 2.56 -10.32 -0.85
CA LYS A 11 3.27 -9.28 -1.62
C LYS A 11 2.89 -9.26 -3.10
N SER A 12 2.56 -10.41 -3.69
CA SER A 12 2.17 -10.49 -5.10
C SER A 12 0.79 -9.88 -5.33
N ALA A 13 -0.14 -10.13 -4.41
CA ALA A 13 -1.46 -9.49 -4.43
C ALA A 13 -1.36 -7.99 -4.17
N LEU A 14 -0.51 -7.57 -3.23
CA LEU A 14 -0.24 -6.15 -2.99
C LEU A 14 0.33 -5.47 -4.23
N LEU A 15 1.29 -6.10 -4.92
CA LEU A 15 1.91 -5.55 -6.13
C LEU A 15 0.89 -5.29 -7.24
N ARG A 16 -0.05 -6.22 -7.49
CA ARG A 16 -1.14 -6.01 -8.46
C ARG A 16 -1.98 -4.77 -8.16
N ASN A 17 -2.25 -4.48 -6.89
CA ASN A 17 -2.97 -3.27 -6.50
C ASN A 17 -2.12 -2.02 -6.73
N LEU A 18 -0.82 -2.10 -6.45
CA LEU A 18 0.12 -0.99 -6.64
C LEU A 18 0.30 -0.64 -8.12
N GLU A 19 0.26 -1.62 -9.02
CA GLU A 19 0.26 -1.39 -10.48
C GLU A 19 -0.97 -0.59 -10.94
N VAL A 20 -2.15 -0.87 -10.37
CA VAL A 20 -3.38 -0.10 -10.64
C VAL A 20 -3.26 1.33 -10.13
N ILE A 21 -2.73 1.51 -8.91
CA ILE A 21 -2.47 2.83 -8.32
C ILE A 21 -1.53 3.64 -9.23
N ASP A 22 -0.45 3.03 -9.71
CA ASP A 22 0.51 3.69 -10.59
C ASP A 22 -0.07 4.06 -11.95
N TYR A 23 -0.89 3.17 -12.52
CA TYR A 23 -1.65 3.46 -13.73
C TYR A 23 -2.52 4.70 -13.55
N VAL A 24 -3.31 4.76 -12.47
CA VAL A 24 -4.17 5.92 -12.17
C VAL A 24 -3.33 7.19 -12.00
N ARG A 25 -2.25 7.11 -11.21
CA ARG A 25 -1.34 8.24 -10.96
C ARG A 25 -0.76 8.81 -12.27
N LYS A 26 -0.24 7.94 -13.14
CA LYS A 26 0.37 8.32 -14.41
C LYS A 26 -0.63 8.92 -15.41
N ASN A 27 -1.84 8.36 -15.48
CA ASN A 27 -2.83 8.80 -16.48
C ASN A 27 -3.65 10.00 -16.03
N SER A 28 -3.83 10.21 -14.72
CA SER A 28 -4.60 11.34 -14.19
C SER A 28 -3.75 12.54 -13.77
N GLY A 29 -2.47 12.32 -13.47
CA GLY A 29 -1.62 13.33 -12.82
C GLY A 29 -1.99 13.62 -11.36
N ALA A 30 -2.97 12.92 -10.79
CA ALA A 30 -3.35 13.07 -9.40
C ALA A 30 -2.31 12.44 -8.46
N LYS A 31 -2.22 12.98 -7.24
CA LYS A 31 -1.41 12.39 -6.15
C LYS A 31 -2.24 11.41 -5.33
N LEU A 32 -1.66 10.27 -4.98
CA LEU A 32 -2.32 9.21 -4.23
C LEU A 32 -1.67 9.04 -2.85
N LEU A 33 -2.47 9.16 -1.79
CA LEU A 33 -2.02 9.08 -0.40
C LEU A 33 -2.56 7.82 0.28
N LEU A 34 -1.70 7.11 1.03
CA LEU A 34 -2.11 5.99 1.88
C LEU A 34 -2.84 6.51 3.12
N ALA A 35 -4.07 6.07 3.34
CA ALA A 35 -4.82 6.39 4.56
C ALA A 35 -4.40 5.49 5.73
N LEU A 36 -3.59 6.03 6.65
CA LEU A 36 -2.99 5.24 7.73
C LEU A 36 -4.00 4.67 8.75
N LYS A 37 -5.17 5.31 8.88
CA LYS A 37 -6.28 4.77 9.69
C LYS A 37 -6.80 3.42 9.18
N CYS A 38 -6.60 3.11 7.90
CA CYS A 38 -7.05 1.86 7.28
C CYS A 38 -5.93 0.81 7.29
N PHE A 39 -4.69 1.22 7.01
CA PHE A 39 -3.56 0.31 6.92
C PHE A 39 -2.27 1.00 7.38
N ALA A 40 -1.63 0.43 8.39
CA ALA A 40 -0.40 0.97 8.99
C ALA A 40 0.68 -0.11 9.26
N THR A 41 0.62 -1.26 8.58
CA THR A 41 1.66 -2.30 8.70
C THR A 41 2.93 -1.85 7.97
N TRP A 42 3.73 -1.04 8.64
CA TRP A 42 4.86 -0.29 8.08
C TRP A 42 5.97 -1.16 7.46
N SER A 43 6.08 -2.42 7.82
CA SER A 43 7.09 -3.35 7.29
C SER A 43 6.98 -3.62 5.78
N VAL A 44 5.86 -3.24 5.14
CA VAL A 44 5.69 -3.33 3.68
C VAL A 44 5.72 -1.98 2.96
N PHE A 45 5.94 -0.88 3.69
CA PHE A 45 5.91 0.47 3.10
C PHE A 45 7.01 0.67 2.05
N ASP A 46 8.17 0.03 2.20
CA ASP A 46 9.23 0.09 1.17
C ASP A 46 8.77 -0.47 -0.18
N THR A 47 7.86 -1.45 -0.18
CA THR A 47 7.26 -1.99 -1.41
C THR A 47 6.22 -1.03 -1.99
N MET A 48 5.49 -0.30 -1.14
CA MET A 48 4.41 0.61 -1.56
C MET A 48 4.92 1.99 -2.02
N LYS A 49 6.01 2.46 -1.43
CA LYS A 49 6.59 3.81 -1.62
C LYS A 49 6.80 4.21 -3.10
N PRO A 50 7.25 3.33 -4.01
CA PRO A 50 7.43 3.73 -5.42
C PRO A 50 6.13 4.09 -6.16
N TYR A 51 4.97 3.65 -5.63
CA TYR A 51 3.68 3.73 -6.31
C TYR A 51 2.73 4.78 -5.70
N MET A 52 3.07 5.34 -4.53
CA MET A 52 2.25 6.28 -3.78
C MET A 52 3.02 7.58 -3.50
N ASP A 53 2.30 8.68 -3.34
CA ASP A 53 2.90 10.02 -3.19
C ASP A 53 2.99 10.49 -1.73
N GLY A 54 2.53 9.67 -0.78
CA GLY A 54 2.62 9.95 0.65
C GLY A 54 1.54 9.26 1.46
N THR A 55 1.26 9.82 2.64
CA THR A 55 0.29 9.32 3.61
C THR A 55 -0.65 10.42 4.10
N THR A 56 -1.86 10.06 4.49
CA THR A 56 -2.79 10.93 5.22
C THR A 56 -3.16 10.31 6.57
N SER A 57 -3.26 11.14 7.60
CA SER A 57 -3.38 10.75 9.02
C SER A 57 -4.61 11.41 9.66
N SER A 58 -5.17 10.78 10.70
CA SER A 58 -6.36 11.29 11.41
C SER A 58 -6.50 10.72 12.83
N SER A 59 -5.42 10.80 13.62
CA SER A 59 -5.40 10.44 15.04
C SER A 59 -6.17 11.43 15.91
#